data_AF-A0A2V7LCF3-F1
#
_entry.id   AF-A0A2V7LCF3-F1
#
_cell.length_a   1.000
_cell.length_b   1.000
_cell.length_c   1.000
_cell.angle_alpha   90.00
_cell.angle_beta   90.00
_cell.angle_gamma   90.00
#
_symmetry.space_group_name_H-M   'P 1'
#
loop_
_entity.id
_entity.type
_entity.pdbx_description
1 polymer ?
#
loop_
_entity_poly.entity_id
_entity_poly.type
_entity_poly.pdbx_seq_one_letter_code
_entity_poly.pdbx_strand_id
1 'polypeptide(L)'
;VHAVLDWARLAREAATLGTAGSQSIPGFATFFGWPAAAIAALSLTCLGAGALAIRRSIDAHLDGIAIAALAAVLLSPIAWLYYHTLALPAWLAALTGHPAAPARPRRAALWIAGVLTSGVLTFGLYPRWLWFISAANYTWGSLLLFAILVLDRLRSPQPVPRSP
;
A
#
# COMPACT_ATOMS: atom_id res chain seq x y z
N VAL A 1 -9.31 8.28 19.61
CA VAL A 1 -9.55 9.65 19.10
C VAL A 1 -8.29 10.50 19.19
N HIS A 2 -7.63 10.61 20.35
CA HIS A 2 -6.36 11.34 20.50
C HIS A 2 -5.28 10.94 19.48
N ALA A 3 -4.96 9.64 19.36
CA ALA A 3 -3.96 9.16 18.40
C ALA A 3 -4.25 9.55 16.93
N VAL A 4 -5.53 9.67 16.53
CA VAL A 4 -5.91 10.08 15.17
C VAL A 4 -5.70 11.58 14.98
N LEU A 5 -6.02 12.39 15.99
CA LEU A 5 -5.79 13.83 15.99
C LEU A 5 -4.29 14.15 16.02
N ASP A 6 -3.52 13.41 16.83
CA ASP A 6 -2.07 13.53 16.92
C ASP A 6 -1.43 13.15 15.58
N TRP A 7 -1.86 12.04 14.96
CA TRP A 7 -1.45 11.67 13.62
C TRP A 7 -1.78 12.75 12.58
N ALA A 8 -2.98 13.33 12.61
CA ALA A 8 -3.38 14.39 11.68
C ALA A 8 -2.58 15.68 11.87
N ARG A 9 -2.21 16.01 13.12
CA ARG A 9 -1.32 17.12 13.43
C ARG A 9 0.08 16.88 12.90
N LEU A 10 0.67 15.72 13.19
CA LEU A 10 1.98 15.30 12.69
C LEU A 10 2.01 15.27 11.16
N ALA A 11 0.94 14.81 10.50
CA ALA A 11 0.84 14.78 9.04
C ALA A 11 0.88 16.17 8.40
N ARG A 12 0.24 17.15 9.05
CA ARG A 12 0.23 18.55 8.59
C ARG A 12 1.58 19.24 8.84
N GLU A 13 2.24 18.96 9.96
CA GLU A 13 3.58 19.48 10.26
C GLU A 13 4.64 18.85 9.33
N ALA A 14 4.55 17.55 9.04
CA ALA A 14 5.40 16.85 8.09
C ALA A 14 5.29 17.40 6.65
N ALA A 15 4.10 17.82 6.23
CA ALA A 15 3.87 18.47 4.93
C ALA A 15 4.71 19.75 4.75
N THR A 16 5.09 20.41 5.85
CA THR A 16 5.93 21.62 5.85
C THR A 16 7.44 21.33 5.91
N LEU A 17 7.85 20.13 6.36
CA LEU A 17 9.25 19.81 6.67
C LEU A 17 9.96 18.88 5.68
N GLY A 18 9.26 18.19 4.78
CA GLY A 18 9.96 17.37 3.78
C GLY A 18 9.16 16.22 3.19
N THR A 19 8.15 16.52 2.39
CA THR A 19 7.48 15.54 1.53
C THR A 19 8.24 15.29 0.21
N ALA A 20 9.32 16.03 -0.04
CA ALA A 20 10.20 15.84 -1.19
C ALA A 20 10.85 14.45 -1.11
N GLY A 21 10.40 13.53 -1.98
CA GLY A 21 10.89 12.15 -2.01
C GLY A 21 10.10 11.15 -1.17
N SER A 22 8.98 11.54 -0.55
CA SER A 22 8.14 10.62 0.23
C SER A 22 7.39 9.64 -0.65
N GLN A 23 7.69 8.35 -0.51
CA GLN A 23 7.05 7.24 -1.22
C GLN A 23 5.76 6.78 -0.50
N SER A 24 4.86 7.71 -0.18
CA SER A 24 3.54 7.43 0.40
C SER A 24 2.45 8.19 -0.36
N ILE A 25 1.17 7.95 -0.02
CA ILE A 25 0.03 8.65 -0.64
C ILE A 25 0.15 10.18 -0.47
N PRO A 26 0.50 10.74 0.70
CA PRO A 26 0.77 12.17 0.84
C PRO A 26 1.84 12.71 -0.12
N GLY A 27 2.82 11.89 -0.52
CA GLY A 27 3.87 12.28 -1.47
C GLY A 27 3.34 12.68 -2.86
N PHE A 28 2.13 12.24 -3.24
CA PHE A 28 1.50 12.65 -4.49
C PHE A 28 1.17 14.15 -4.58
N ALA A 29 0.98 14.84 -3.44
CA ALA A 29 0.91 16.31 -3.45
C ALA A 29 2.18 16.92 -4.04
N THR A 30 3.34 16.38 -3.65
CA THR A 30 4.64 16.93 -4.02
C THR A 30 5.08 16.50 -5.41
N PHE A 31 4.86 15.22 -5.77
CA PHE A 31 5.25 14.73 -7.08
C PHE A 31 4.34 15.18 -8.22
N PHE A 32 3.03 15.28 -7.95
CA PHE A 32 2.00 15.47 -8.99
C PHE A 32 1.10 16.69 -8.76
N GLY A 33 1.28 17.44 -7.68
CA GLY A 33 0.41 18.57 -7.36
C GLY A 33 -1.02 18.15 -7.03
N TRP A 34 -1.24 16.92 -6.56
CA TRP A 34 -2.59 16.44 -6.28
C TRP A 34 -3.28 17.25 -5.19
N PRO A 35 -4.57 17.58 -5.35
CA PRO A 35 -5.31 18.33 -4.34
C PRO A 35 -5.48 17.49 -3.08
N ALA A 36 -5.50 18.15 -1.92
CA ALA A 36 -5.67 17.49 -0.61
C ALA A 36 -6.90 16.57 -0.55
N ALA A 37 -7.99 16.93 -1.23
CA ALA A 37 -9.19 16.11 -1.33
C ALA A 37 -8.95 14.75 -2.01
N ALA A 38 -8.14 14.70 -3.07
CA ALA A 38 -7.81 13.46 -3.77
C ALA A 38 -6.92 12.55 -2.90
N ILE A 39 -5.94 13.14 -2.20
CA ILE A 39 -5.06 12.44 -1.26
C ILE A 39 -5.88 11.87 -0.11
N ALA A 40 -6.78 12.66 0.47
CA ALA A 40 -7.68 12.22 1.52
C ALA A 40 -8.59 11.09 1.03
N ALA A 41 -9.20 11.22 -0.16
CA ALA A 41 -10.07 10.19 -0.73
C ALA A 41 -9.31 8.86 -0.94
N LEU A 42 -8.11 8.89 -1.52
CA LEU A 42 -7.30 7.69 -1.70
C LEU A 42 -6.86 7.08 -0.36
N SER A 43 -6.47 7.92 0.59
CA SER A 43 -6.07 7.48 1.94
C SER A 43 -7.23 6.79 2.67
N LEU A 44 -8.43 7.40 2.65
CA LEU A 44 -9.64 6.83 3.23
C LEU A 44 -10.06 5.55 2.51
N THR A 45 -9.88 5.48 1.19
CA THR A 45 -10.14 4.27 0.41
C THR A 45 -9.21 3.14 0.86
N CYS A 46 -7.91 3.38 0.99
CA CYS A 46 -6.95 2.37 1.45
C CYS A 46 -7.24 1.94 2.89
N LEU A 47 -7.52 2.90 3.78
CA LEU A 47 -7.87 2.62 5.17
C LEU A 47 -9.15 1.77 5.28
N GLY A 48 -10.22 2.18 4.59
CA GLY A 48 -11.49 1.49 4.60
C GLY A 48 -11.41 0.08 4.00
N ALA A 49 -10.71 -0.06 2.87
CA ALA A 49 -10.52 -1.35 2.22
C ALA A 49 -9.66 -2.31 3.08
N GLY A 50 -8.58 -1.80 3.69
CA GLY A 50 -7.75 -2.57 4.62
C GLY A 50 -8.52 -3.01 5.87
N ALA A 51 -9.27 -2.09 6.48
CA ALA A 51 -10.11 -2.40 7.64
C ALA A 51 -11.18 -3.45 7.28
N LEU A 52 -11.83 -3.33 6.13
CA LEU A 52 -12.83 -4.31 5.67
C LEU A 52 -12.20 -5.69 5.44
N ALA A 53 -11.02 -5.75 4.81
CA ALA A 53 -10.30 -6.99 4.56
C ALA A 53 -9.85 -7.67 5.87
N ILE A 54 -9.35 -6.90 6.84
CA ILE A 54 -8.95 -7.43 8.16
C ILE A 54 -10.17 -7.92 8.95
N ARG A 55 -11.28 -7.18 8.94
CA ARG A 55 -12.51 -7.58 9.65
C ARG A 55 -13.11 -8.90 9.17
N ARG A 56 -12.80 -9.34 7.95
CA ARG A 56 -13.31 -10.60 7.41
C ARG A 56 -12.73 -11.86 8.05
N SER A 57 -11.57 -11.80 8.70
CA SER A 57 -11.19 -12.87 9.64
C SER A 57 -10.17 -12.30 10.62
N ILE A 58 -10.55 -12.35 11.89
CA ILE A 58 -9.83 -11.81 13.06
C ILE A 58 -8.63 -12.67 13.44
N ASP A 59 -8.53 -13.88 12.90
CA ASP A 59 -7.35 -14.72 13.09
C ASP A 59 -6.10 -13.99 12.57
N ALA A 60 -5.09 -13.90 13.41
CA ALA A 60 -3.83 -13.20 13.14
C ALA A 60 -2.97 -13.95 12.11
N HIS A 61 -3.46 -14.02 10.87
CA HIS A 61 -2.72 -14.53 9.73
C HIS A 61 -1.78 -13.46 9.18
N LEU A 62 -0.67 -13.92 8.59
CA LEU A 62 0.33 -13.09 7.90
C LEU A 62 -0.30 -12.02 7.00
N ASP A 63 -1.40 -12.34 6.32
CA ASP A 63 -2.16 -11.43 5.44
C ASP A 63 -2.68 -10.19 6.17
N GLY A 64 -3.20 -10.34 7.39
CA GLY A 64 -3.72 -9.21 8.17
C GLY A 64 -2.60 -8.26 8.60
N ILE A 65 -1.49 -8.82 9.06
CA ILE A 65 -0.26 -8.07 9.42
C ILE A 65 0.30 -7.37 8.18
N ALA A 66 0.36 -8.07 7.05
CA ALA A 66 0.81 -7.54 5.77
C ALA A 66 -0.04 -6.34 5.31
N ILE A 67 -1.36 -6.46 5.32
CA ILE A 67 -2.29 -5.39 4.96
C ILE A 67 -2.11 -4.20 5.90
N ALA A 68 -2.03 -4.43 7.21
CA ALA A 68 -1.85 -3.36 8.19
C ALA A 68 -0.50 -2.65 8.02
N ALA A 69 0.59 -3.40 7.81
CA ALA A 69 1.92 -2.83 7.64
C ALA A 69 2.02 -2.00 6.36
N LEU A 70 1.50 -2.50 5.23
CA LEU A 70 1.44 -1.72 3.99
C LEU A 70 0.54 -0.49 4.10
N ALA A 71 -0.62 -0.61 4.75
CA ALA A 71 -1.48 0.54 5.00
C ALA A 71 -0.74 1.60 5.83
N ALA A 72 0.01 1.19 6.86
CA ALA A 72 0.80 2.12 7.66
C ALA A 72 1.87 2.85 6.83
N VAL A 73 2.54 2.17 5.88
CA VAL A 73 3.50 2.81 4.97
C VAL A 73 2.80 3.77 4.01
N LEU A 74 1.74 3.32 3.35
CA LEU A 74 1.00 4.10 2.36
C LEU A 74 0.37 5.36 2.96
N LEU A 75 -0.11 5.26 4.19
CA LEU A 75 -0.71 6.37 4.92
C LEU A 75 0.32 7.17 5.70
N SER A 76 1.59 6.75 5.77
CA SER A 76 2.59 7.47 6.55
C SER A 76 2.74 8.90 6.03
N PRO A 77 2.76 9.91 6.92
CA PRO A 77 2.96 11.30 6.53
C PRO A 77 4.31 11.53 5.86
N ILE A 78 5.31 10.71 6.20
CA ILE A 78 6.61 10.64 5.52
C ILE A 78 6.96 9.16 5.38
N ALA A 79 7.13 8.67 4.15
CA ALA A 79 7.64 7.34 3.88
C ALA A 79 8.92 7.44 3.06
N TRP A 80 10.05 7.32 3.75
CA TRP A 80 11.32 7.15 3.05
C TRP A 80 11.36 5.78 2.36
N LEU A 81 12.23 5.65 1.36
CA LEU A 81 12.42 4.42 0.60
C LEU A 81 12.53 3.18 1.50
N TYR A 82 13.27 3.27 2.60
CA TYR A 82 13.54 2.17 3.52
C TYR A 82 12.34 1.74 4.37
N TYR A 83 11.27 2.55 4.46
CA TYR A 83 10.03 2.13 5.13
C TYR A 83 9.31 1.02 4.34
N HIS A 84 9.62 0.86 3.05
CA HIS A 84 9.11 -0.25 2.23
C HIS A 84 9.70 -1.62 2.58
N THR A 85 10.62 -1.70 3.54
CA THR A 85 10.94 -2.98 4.21
C THR A 85 9.70 -3.64 4.81
N LEU A 86 8.71 -2.84 5.23
CA LEU A 86 7.39 -3.31 5.68
C LEU A 86 6.51 -3.87 4.56
N ALA A 87 6.92 -3.77 3.30
CA ALA A 87 6.30 -4.51 2.20
C ALA A 87 6.74 -5.99 2.16
N LEU A 88 7.79 -6.40 2.89
CA LEU A 88 8.25 -7.79 2.89
C LEU A 88 7.18 -8.77 3.41
N PRO A 89 6.51 -8.55 4.56
CA PRO A 89 5.39 -9.38 4.99
C PRO A 89 4.28 -9.46 3.94
N ALA A 90 4.04 -8.38 3.21
CA ALA A 90 3.05 -8.33 2.14
C ALA A 90 3.44 -9.11 0.90
N TRP A 91 4.71 -9.10 0.53
CA TRP A 91 5.24 -9.97 -0.51
C TRP A 91 5.12 -11.44 -0.13
N LEU A 92 5.47 -11.79 1.11
CA LEU A 92 5.33 -13.15 1.62
C LEU A 92 3.87 -13.60 1.57
N ALA A 93 2.95 -12.81 2.15
CA ALA A 93 1.51 -13.06 2.10
C ALA A 93 1.01 -13.26 0.65
N ALA A 94 1.42 -12.39 -0.28
CA ALA A 94 1.00 -12.46 -1.67
C ALA A 94 1.55 -13.70 -2.41
N LEU A 95 2.75 -14.18 -2.05
CA LEU A 95 3.40 -15.30 -2.70
C LEU A 95 3.01 -16.67 -2.10
N THR A 96 2.76 -16.73 -0.79
CA THR A 96 2.42 -17.99 -0.08
C THR A 96 0.92 -18.17 0.13
N GLY A 97 0.12 -17.11 -0.03
CA GLY A 97 -1.33 -17.17 0.14
C GLY A 97 -2.01 -18.05 -0.92
N HIS A 98 -3.26 -18.45 -0.63
CA HIS A 98 -4.12 -19.17 -1.56
C HIS A 98 -4.98 -18.15 -2.31
N PRO A 99 -4.64 -17.77 -3.56
CA PRO A 99 -5.32 -16.69 -4.24
C PRO A 99 -6.73 -17.10 -4.68
N ALA A 100 -7.68 -16.20 -4.49
CA ALA A 100 -9.03 -16.35 -5.02
C ALA A 100 -9.18 -15.79 -6.45
N ALA A 101 -8.24 -14.95 -6.90
CA ALA A 101 -8.26 -14.34 -8.23
C ALA A 101 -7.69 -15.25 -9.34
N PRO A 102 -8.11 -15.08 -10.62
CA PRO A 102 -7.54 -15.82 -11.74
C PRO A 102 -6.02 -15.64 -11.85
N ALA A 103 -5.30 -16.73 -12.08
CA ALA A 103 -3.83 -16.78 -11.96
C ALA A 103 -3.09 -15.78 -12.87
N ARG A 104 -3.56 -15.56 -14.10
CA ARG A 104 -2.86 -14.72 -15.10
C ARG A 104 -2.83 -13.21 -14.77
N PRO A 105 -3.97 -12.52 -14.59
CA PRO A 105 -3.96 -11.09 -14.27
C PRO A 105 -3.28 -10.80 -12.93
N ARG A 106 -3.48 -11.67 -11.93
CA ARG A 106 -2.81 -11.56 -10.64
C ARG A 106 -1.29 -11.65 -10.77
N ARG A 107 -0.79 -12.63 -11.55
CA ARG A 107 0.65 -12.79 -11.77
C ARG A 107 1.25 -11.59 -12.50
N ALA A 108 0.55 -11.03 -13.49
CA ALA A 108 0.98 -9.81 -14.17
C ALA A 108 1.05 -8.62 -13.20
N ALA A 109 0.02 -8.44 -12.36
CA ALA A 109 0.01 -7.38 -11.35
C ALA A 109 1.13 -7.55 -10.31
N LEU A 110 1.42 -8.77 -9.87
CA LEU A 110 2.57 -9.05 -8.99
C LEU A 110 3.90 -8.77 -9.68
N TRP A 111 4.07 -9.10 -10.95
CA TRP A 111 5.28 -8.73 -11.68
C TRP A 111 5.47 -7.21 -11.74
N ILE A 112 4.41 -6.47 -12.05
CA ILE A 112 4.45 -5.01 -12.08
C ILE A 112 4.78 -4.45 -10.69
N ALA A 113 4.09 -4.90 -9.64
CA ALA A 113 4.37 -4.49 -8.28
C ALA A 113 5.82 -4.79 -7.88
N GLY A 114 6.34 -5.97 -8.24
CA GLY A 114 7.69 -6.40 -7.95
C GLY A 114 8.73 -5.50 -8.61
N VAL A 115 8.56 -5.21 -9.90
CA VAL A 115 9.42 -4.27 -10.63
C VAL A 115 9.39 -2.89 -9.98
N LEU A 116 8.20 -2.38 -9.64
CA LEU A 116 8.02 -1.07 -9.00
C LEU A 116 8.65 -0.97 -7.61
N THR A 117 8.65 -2.06 -6.82
CA THR A 117 9.22 -2.09 -5.46
C THR A 117 10.67 -2.61 -5.39
N SER A 118 11.25 -3.08 -6.50
CA SER A 118 12.58 -3.72 -6.54
C SER A 118 13.77 -2.78 -6.30
N GLY A 119 13.57 -1.47 -6.41
CA GLY A 119 14.65 -0.48 -6.38
C GLY A 119 15.44 -0.34 -7.67
N VAL A 120 15.30 -1.27 -8.62
CA VAL A 120 15.94 -1.17 -9.95
C VAL A 120 15.50 0.10 -10.67
N LEU A 121 14.22 0.45 -10.56
CA LEU A 121 13.68 1.65 -11.19
C LEU A 121 14.12 2.95 -10.49
N THR A 122 14.63 2.89 -9.26
CA THR A 122 15.14 4.08 -8.55
C THR A 122 16.36 4.68 -9.26
N PHE A 123 17.06 3.89 -10.08
CA PHE A 123 18.22 4.35 -10.85
C PHE A 123 17.87 5.04 -12.18
N GLY A 124 16.60 5.36 -12.43
CA GLY A 124 16.19 6.09 -13.64
C GLY A 124 16.12 5.24 -14.91
N LEU A 125 16.02 3.92 -14.77
CA LEU A 125 15.99 2.95 -15.87
C LEU A 125 14.62 2.87 -16.56
N TYR A 126 14.06 4.02 -16.98
CA TYR A 126 12.83 4.09 -17.76
C TYR A 126 12.84 5.25 -18.76
N PRO A 127 12.05 5.17 -19.84
CA PRO A 127 11.82 6.30 -20.73
C PRO A 127 11.26 7.52 -20.00
N ARG A 128 11.64 8.74 -20.45
CA ARG A 128 11.20 10.01 -19.83
C ARG A 128 9.67 10.18 -19.76
N TRP A 129 8.91 9.54 -20.65
CA TRP A 129 7.44 9.61 -20.63
C TRP A 129 6.82 8.88 -19.43
N LEU A 130 7.56 7.99 -18.76
CA LEU A 130 7.17 7.33 -17.51
C LEU A 130 7.55 8.11 -16.25
N TRP A 131 7.74 9.43 -16.35
CA TRP A 131 8.10 10.30 -15.23
C TRP A 131 7.17 10.17 -14.01
N PHE A 132 5.89 9.86 -14.21
CA PHE A 132 4.95 9.69 -13.11
C PHE A 132 5.16 8.36 -12.36
N ILE A 133 5.68 7.34 -13.04
CA ILE A 133 6.12 6.10 -12.39
C ILE A 133 7.46 6.36 -11.69
N SER A 134 8.39 7.03 -12.37
CA SER A 134 9.69 7.45 -11.84
C SER A 134 9.59 8.12 -10.48
N ALA A 135 8.72 9.12 -10.37
CA ALA A 135 8.62 9.96 -9.19
C ALA A 135 8.11 9.19 -7.96
N ALA A 136 7.21 8.22 -8.14
CA ALA A 136 6.50 7.56 -7.05
C ALA A 136 6.38 6.03 -7.24
N ASN A 137 7.41 5.39 -7.81
CA ASN A 137 7.41 3.97 -8.17
C ASN A 137 7.05 3.08 -6.97
N TYR A 138 7.63 3.34 -5.80
CA TYR A 138 7.34 2.56 -4.59
C TYR A 138 5.90 2.78 -4.12
N THR A 139 5.37 4.00 -4.16
CA THR A 139 3.96 4.26 -3.83
C THR A 139 3.03 3.49 -4.76
N TRP A 140 3.28 3.52 -6.07
CA TRP A 140 2.48 2.78 -7.07
C TRP A 140 2.56 1.27 -6.87
N GLY A 141 3.78 0.74 -6.64
CA GLY A 141 4.00 -0.68 -6.40
C GLY A 141 3.30 -1.17 -5.13
N SER A 142 3.41 -0.39 -4.04
CA SER A 142 2.76 -0.68 -2.76
C SER A 142 1.24 -0.59 -2.84
N LEU A 143 0.68 0.38 -3.58
CA LEU A 143 -0.77 0.46 -3.83
C LEU A 143 -1.27 -0.77 -4.59
N LEU A 144 -0.51 -1.22 -5.60
CA LEU A 144 -0.88 -2.39 -6.38
C LEU A 144 -0.80 -3.68 -5.53
N LEU A 145 0.28 -3.85 -4.77
CA LEU A 145 0.44 -4.99 -3.85
C LEU A 145 -0.65 -4.99 -2.77
N PHE A 146 -0.95 -3.84 -2.18
CA PHE A 146 -2.03 -3.66 -1.22
C PHE A 146 -3.39 -4.04 -1.81
N ALA A 147 -3.69 -3.58 -3.03
CA ALA A 147 -4.92 -3.92 -3.72
C ALA A 147 -5.04 -5.43 -3.97
N ILE A 148 -3.96 -6.11 -4.36
CA ILE A 148 -3.95 -7.58 -4.55
C ILE A 148 -4.31 -8.28 -3.24
N LEU A 149 -3.65 -7.93 -2.13
CA LEU A 149 -3.90 -8.55 -0.82
C LEU A 149 -5.33 -8.32 -0.34
N VAL A 150 -5.82 -7.09 -0.44
CA VAL A 150 -7.20 -6.74 -0.08
C VAL A 150 -8.18 -7.53 -0.94
N LEU A 151 -8.00 -7.58 -2.26
CA LEU A 151 -8.92 -8.28 -3.16
C LEU A 151 -8.91 -9.79 -2.95
N ASP A 152 -7.73 -10.39 -2.79
CA ASP A 152 -7.60 -11.81 -2.46
C ASP A 152 -8.35 -12.10 -1.15
N ARG A 153 -8.13 -11.27 -0.12
CA ARG A 153 -8.79 -11.43 1.18
C ARG A 153 -10.30 -11.24 1.13
N LEU A 154 -10.78 -10.28 0.35
CA LEU A 154 -12.21 -10.02 0.17
C LEU A 154 -12.89 -11.13 -0.65
N ARG A 155 -12.18 -11.82 -1.52
CA ARG A 155 -12.73 -12.90 -2.36
C ARG A 155 -12.57 -14.29 -1.75
N SER A 156 -11.66 -14.47 -0.80
CA SER A 156 -11.51 -15.74 -0.09
C SER A 156 -12.80 -16.09 0.65
N PRO A 157 -13.28 -17.36 0.53
CA PRO A 157 -14.42 -17.83 1.29
C PRO A 157 -14.22 -17.58 2.79
N GLN A 158 -15.26 -17.10 3.47
CA GLN A 158 -15.25 -17.02 4.93
C GLN A 158 -15.03 -18.44 5.48
N PRO A 159 -14.09 -18.66 6.41
CA PRO A 159 -14.02 -19.94 7.10
C PRO A 159 -15.37 -20.16 7.80
N VAL A 160 -16.09 -21.21 7.39
CA VAL A 160 -17.32 -21.63 8.07
C VAL A 160 -16.92 -21.96 9.51
N PRO A 161 -17.62 -21.42 10.53
CA PRO A 161 -17.36 -21.81 11.91
C PRO A 161 -17.47 -23.33 11.99
N ARG A 162 -16.37 -24.01 12.30
CA ARG A 162 -16.43 -25.43 12.63
C ARG A 162 -17.08 -25.49 14.00
N SER A 163 -18.35 -25.87 14.04
CA SER A 163 -19.03 -26.23 15.28
C SER A 163 -18.18 -27.28 16.01
N PRO A 164 -17.97 -27.15 17.33
CA PRO A 164 -17.29 -28.16 18.12
C PRO A 164 -18.04 -29.51 18.11
#